data_AF-A0A8H9WRZ7-F1
#
_entry.id   AF-A0A8H9WRZ7-F1
#
_cell.length_a   1.000
_cell.length_b   1.000
_cell.length_c   1.000
_cell.angle_alpha   90.00
_cell.angle_beta   90.00
_cell.angle_gamma   90.00
#
_symmetry.space_group_name_H-M   'P 1'
#
loop_
_entity.id
_entity.type
_entity.pdbx_description
1 polymer ?
#
loop_
_entity_poly.entity_id
_entity_poly.type
_entity_poly.pdbx_seq_one_letter_code
_entity_poly.pdbx_strand_id
1 'polypeptide(L)'
;MPSPTHYLTQGKGLTRYTAAAGLGVRDIGHHVGLEATDGRDYSTPLEAGMVFTVEPKLYAPDLDIAIMIEDVILVTEDGYENLSAGAPRTVEDIERIMGGR
;
A
#
# COMPACT_ATOMS: atom_id res chain seq x y z
N MET A 1 1.19 -2.42 17.58
CA MET A 1 2.39 -1.62 17.24
C MET A 1 2.34 -1.39 15.74
N PRO A 2 2.35 -0.14 15.24
CA PRO A 2 2.39 0.10 13.81
C PRO A 2 3.72 -0.42 13.23
N SER A 3 3.67 -0.97 12.03
CA SER A 3 4.80 -1.51 11.26
C SER A 3 5.69 -0.38 10.65
N PRO A 4 6.98 -0.67 10.32
CA PRO A 4 8.00 0.26 9.80
C PRO A 4 7.77 1.12 8.51
N THR A 5 6.59 1.21 7.90
CA THR A 5 6.29 2.07 6.71
C THR A 5 5.14 3.05 6.90
N HIS A 6 4.61 3.15 8.10
CA HIS A 6 3.56 4.10 8.38
C HIS A 6 4.07 5.55 8.33
N TYR A 7 3.30 6.46 7.75
CA TYR A 7 3.50 7.88 7.97
C TYR A 7 2.63 8.30 9.14
N LEU A 8 3.25 8.94 10.14
CA LEU A 8 2.56 9.52 11.27
C LEU A 8 2.63 11.04 11.15
N THR A 9 1.52 11.72 11.37
CA THR A 9 1.60 13.15 11.71
C THR A 9 2.04 13.25 13.17
N GLN A 10 3.13 13.99 13.43
CA GLN A 10 3.55 14.36 14.78
C GLN A 10 3.70 15.88 14.80
N GLY A 11 2.82 16.58 15.54
CA GLY A 11 2.74 18.04 15.48
C GLY A 11 2.22 18.52 14.10
N LYS A 12 2.92 19.45 13.43
CA LYS A 12 2.54 19.98 12.10
C LYS A 12 3.25 19.31 10.91
N GLY A 13 3.94 18.18 11.10
CA GLY A 13 4.78 17.55 10.07
C GLY A 13 4.49 16.06 9.85
N LEU A 14 4.89 15.56 8.68
CA LEU A 14 4.89 14.13 8.34
C LEU A 14 6.20 13.49 8.80
N THR A 15 6.10 12.51 9.69
CA THR A 15 7.24 11.70 10.13
C THR A 15 7.09 10.30 9.56
N ARG A 16 8.11 9.84 8.81
CA ARG A 16 8.21 8.43 8.42
C ARG A 16 8.46 7.62 9.69
N TYR A 17 7.52 6.76 10.06
CA TYR A 17 7.72 5.83 11.16
C TYR A 17 8.67 4.73 10.68
N THR A 18 9.87 4.67 11.23
CA THR A 18 10.83 3.58 10.99
C THR A 18 11.05 2.82 12.29
N ALA A 19 10.40 1.68 12.44
CA ALA A 19 10.88 0.67 13.38
C ALA A 19 12.14 0.03 12.76
N ALA A 20 13.33 0.51 13.11
CA ALA A 20 14.56 0.07 12.48
C ALA A 20 14.85 -1.43 12.77
N ALA A 21 14.77 -2.28 11.74
CA ALA A 21 15.71 -3.37 11.47
C ALA A 21 15.45 -3.99 10.08
N GLY A 22 16.26 -3.56 9.10
CA GLY A 22 16.74 -4.30 7.93
C GLY A 22 15.79 -5.28 7.20
N LEU A 23 15.41 -4.90 5.98
CA LEU A 23 15.21 -5.68 4.73
C LEU A 23 14.04 -5.05 3.96
N GLY A 24 14.31 -4.63 2.72
CA GLY A 24 13.38 -3.87 1.89
C GLY A 24 12.01 -4.52 1.67
N VAL A 25 11.05 -3.68 1.26
CA VAL A 25 9.74 -4.03 0.69
C VAL A 25 8.69 -4.67 1.61
N ARG A 26 8.99 -5.14 2.83
CA ARG A 26 8.03 -5.88 3.68
C ARG A 26 6.72 -5.16 4.10
N ASP A 27 6.56 -3.89 3.76
CA ASP A 27 5.76 -3.00 4.59
C ASP A 27 5.00 -1.92 3.79
N ILE A 28 5.43 -1.67 2.54
CA ILE A 28 4.60 -0.97 1.54
C ILE A 28 3.77 -1.97 0.73
N GLY A 29 3.84 -3.25 1.07
CA GLY A 29 3.16 -4.32 0.36
C GLY A 29 3.63 -5.71 0.76
N HIS A 30 2.86 -6.70 0.33
CA HIS A 30 3.17 -8.12 0.45
C HIS A 30 2.73 -8.85 -0.82
N HIS A 31 3.25 -10.06 -1.03
CA HIS A 31 2.80 -10.90 -2.13
C HIS A 31 1.38 -11.39 -1.88
N VAL A 32 0.65 -11.61 -2.97
CA VAL A 32 -0.74 -12.10 -2.96
C VAL A 32 -0.83 -13.25 -3.94
N GLY A 33 -1.45 -14.34 -3.51
CA GLY A 33 -1.73 -15.48 -4.37
C GLY A 33 -2.85 -16.32 -3.81
N LEU A 34 -2.54 -17.55 -3.41
CA LEU A 34 -3.55 -18.40 -2.77
C LEU A 34 -3.90 -17.91 -1.36
N GLU A 35 -2.94 -17.28 -0.68
CA GLU A 35 -3.15 -16.58 0.56
C GLU A 35 -3.14 -15.06 0.32
N ALA A 36 -3.82 -14.33 1.21
CA ALA A 36 -3.79 -12.88 1.17
C ALA A 36 -2.37 -12.33 1.40
N THR A 37 -1.53 -13.06 2.14
CA THR A 37 -0.13 -12.69 2.41
C THR A 37 0.77 -13.87 2.02
N ASP A 38 1.01 -14.03 0.73
CA ASP A 38 1.87 -15.09 0.21
C ASP A 38 3.34 -14.88 0.59
N GLY A 39 4.03 -15.98 0.85
CA GLY A 39 5.45 -15.98 1.20
C GLY A 39 6.35 -15.73 -0.02
N ARG A 40 7.39 -14.91 0.18
CA ARG A 40 8.42 -14.61 -0.83
C ARG A 40 9.78 -14.39 -0.18
N ASP A 41 10.84 -14.69 -0.92
CA ASP A 41 12.16 -14.11 -0.67
C ASP A 41 12.23 -12.65 -1.14
N TYR A 42 12.24 -11.70 -0.20
CA TYR A 42 12.31 -10.26 -0.51
C TYR A 42 13.73 -9.79 -0.89
N SER A 43 14.73 -10.67 -0.85
CA SER A 43 16.09 -10.37 -1.32
C SER A 43 16.26 -10.54 -2.83
N THR A 44 15.29 -11.17 -3.51
CA THR A 44 15.31 -11.33 -4.96
C THR A 44 14.57 -10.19 -5.67
N PRO A 45 15.03 -9.80 -6.88
CA PRO A 45 14.30 -8.87 -7.74
C PRO A 45 12.88 -9.35 -8.05
N LEU A 46 12.00 -8.40 -8.40
CA LEU A 46 10.68 -8.73 -8.94
C LEU A 46 10.83 -9.29 -10.35
N GLU A 47 10.08 -10.33 -10.67
CA GLU A 47 10.04 -10.96 -11.99
C GLU A 47 8.61 -10.98 -12.53
N ALA A 48 8.46 -11.03 -13.85
CA ALA A 48 7.16 -11.10 -14.51
C ALA A 48 6.33 -12.28 -13.98
N GLY A 49 5.03 -12.06 -13.78
CA GLY A 49 4.10 -13.03 -13.19
C GLY A 49 3.97 -12.95 -11.67
N MET A 50 4.85 -12.22 -10.98
CA MET A 50 4.69 -11.95 -9.55
C MET A 50 3.53 -10.99 -9.29
N VAL A 51 2.77 -11.22 -8.22
CA VAL A 51 1.64 -10.38 -7.79
C VAL A 51 1.85 -9.92 -6.34
N PHE A 52 1.69 -8.62 -6.10
CA PHE A 52 1.91 -8.03 -4.78
C PHE A 52 1.11 -6.75 -4.58
N THR A 53 0.96 -6.32 -3.33
CA THR A 53 0.24 -5.09 -2.98
C THR A 53 1.16 -3.87 -2.97
N VAL A 54 0.58 -2.69 -3.20
CA VAL A 54 1.21 -1.39 -2.94
C VAL A 54 0.26 -0.60 -2.05
N GLU A 55 0.59 -0.47 -0.77
CA GLU A 55 -0.31 -0.02 0.31
C GLU A 55 0.28 1.10 1.19
N PRO A 56 0.48 2.32 0.67
CA PRO A 56 0.80 3.48 1.50
C PRO A 56 -0.28 3.78 2.54
N LYS A 57 0.18 4.11 3.75
CA LYS A 57 -0.66 4.36 4.94
C LYS A 57 -0.26 5.66 5.63
N LEU A 58 -1.26 6.46 6.00
CA LEU A 58 -1.12 7.69 6.79
C LEU A 58 -2.01 7.60 8.04
N TYR A 59 -1.43 7.84 9.20
CA TYR A 59 -2.19 8.04 10.44
C TYR A 59 -1.96 9.46 10.96
N ALA A 60 -3.07 10.11 11.32
CA ALA A 60 -3.09 11.39 12.01
C ALA A 60 -3.93 11.28 13.28
N PRO A 61 -3.36 10.73 14.38
CA PRO A 61 -4.09 10.54 15.64
C PRO A 61 -4.66 11.83 16.21
N ASP A 62 -3.92 12.95 16.08
CA ASP A 62 -4.36 14.27 16.54
C ASP A 62 -5.62 14.77 15.81
N LEU A 63 -5.89 14.23 14.61
CA LEU A 63 -7.07 14.53 13.80
C LEU A 63 -8.12 13.41 13.84
N ASP A 64 -7.87 12.32 14.56
CA ASP A 64 -8.66 11.08 14.53
C ASP A 64 -8.85 10.52 13.10
N ILE A 65 -7.80 10.59 12.28
CA ILE A 65 -7.81 10.15 10.87
C ILE A 65 -6.80 9.03 10.63
N ALA A 66 -7.21 8.02 9.88
CA ALA A 66 -6.36 6.97 9.34
C ALA A 66 -6.76 6.69 7.88
N ILE A 67 -5.81 6.72 6.96
CA ILE A 67 -6.05 6.55 5.53
C ILE A 67 -5.04 5.54 4.98
N MET A 68 -5.54 4.61 4.18
CA MET A 68 -4.74 3.70 3.37
C MET A 68 -5.33 3.67 1.96
N ILE A 69 -4.47 3.66 0.96
CA ILE A 69 -4.86 3.38 -0.43
C ILE A 69 -4.00 2.21 -0.86
N GLU A 70 -4.64 1.14 -1.32
CA GLU A 70 -3.97 -0.10 -1.69
C GLU A 70 -4.36 -0.53 -3.10
N ASP A 71 -3.37 -0.99 -3.85
CA ASP A 71 -3.54 -1.62 -5.15
C ASP A 71 -2.86 -2.99 -5.21
N VAL A 72 -3.39 -3.89 -6.03
CA VAL A 72 -2.80 -5.19 -6.36
C VAL A 72 -2.16 -5.11 -7.73
N ILE A 73 -0.85 -5.35 -7.77
CA ILE A 73 0.00 -5.15 -8.94
C ILE A 73 0.52 -6.49 -9.44
N LEU A 74 0.31 -6.76 -10.73
CA LEU A 74 0.98 -7.82 -11.47
C LEU A 74 2.22 -7.25 -12.16
N VAL A 75 3.38 -7.87 -11.96
CA VAL A 75 4.61 -7.54 -12.71
C VAL A 75 4.50 -8.12 -14.11
N THR A 76 4.71 -7.30 -15.14
CA THR A 76 4.82 -7.74 -16.54
C THR A 76 6.29 -7.76 -16.98
N GLU A 77 6.58 -8.25 -18.17
CA GLU A 77 7.96 -8.30 -18.71
C GLU A 77 8.63 -6.92 -18.79
N ASP A 78 7.82 -5.88 -19.01
CA ASP A 78 8.24 -4.50 -19.31
C ASP A 78 7.66 -3.44 -18.35
N GLY A 79 6.95 -3.87 -17.30
CA GLY A 79 6.27 -2.95 -16.39
C GLY A 79 5.34 -3.65 -15.40
N TYR A 80 4.09 -3.18 -15.35
CA TYR A 80 3.10 -3.70 -14.44
C TYR A 80 1.66 -3.51 -14.96
N GLU A 81 0.76 -4.34 -14.43
CA GLU A 81 -0.69 -4.17 -14.55
C GLU A 81 -1.30 -3.96 -13.15
N ASN A 82 -2.20 -2.98 -13.01
CA ASN A 82 -2.96 -2.78 -11.78
C ASN A 82 -4.27 -3.57 -11.85
N LEU A 83 -4.32 -4.71 -11.15
CA LEU A 83 -5.46 -5.63 -11.14
C LEU A 83 -6.66 -5.06 -10.39
N SER A 84 -6.46 -4.06 -9.54
CA SER A 84 -7.50 -3.38 -8.77
C SER A 84 -7.92 -2.04 -9.36
N ALA A 85 -7.51 -1.69 -10.59
CA ALA A 85 -7.74 -0.38 -11.21
C ALA A 85 -9.22 0.04 -11.31
N GLY A 86 -10.17 -0.90 -11.19
CA GLY A 86 -11.61 -0.63 -11.24
C GLY A 86 -12.17 0.16 -10.04
N ALA A 87 -11.49 0.19 -8.89
CA ALA A 87 -11.96 0.98 -7.74
C ALA A 87 -11.68 2.50 -7.92
N PRO A 88 -12.46 3.40 -7.29
CA PRO A 88 -12.20 4.84 -7.35
C PRO A 88 -10.99 5.23 -6.47
N ARG A 89 -10.19 6.21 -6.92
CA ARG A 89 -8.99 6.70 -6.17
C ARG A 89 -9.03 8.19 -5.88
N THR A 90 -9.58 8.99 -6.80
CA THR A 90 -9.70 10.42 -6.60
C THR A 90 -10.87 10.72 -5.68
N VAL A 91 -10.80 11.86 -4.98
CA VAL A 91 -11.91 12.31 -4.12
C VAL A 91 -13.16 12.46 -4.96
N GLU A 92 -13.04 13.02 -6.16
CA GLU A 92 -14.12 13.23 -7.11
C GLU A 92 -14.76 11.91 -7.55
N ASP A 93 -13.98 10.88 -7.85
CA ASP A 93 -14.50 9.56 -8.23
C ASP A 93 -15.23 8.88 -7.09
N ILE A 94 -14.68 8.97 -5.87
CA ILE A 94 -15.28 8.42 -4.66
C ILE A 94 -16.61 9.12 -4.37
N GLU A 95 -16.60 10.46 -4.31
CA GLU A 95 -17.78 11.27 -4.04
C GLU A 95 -18.87 11.07 -5.11
N ARG A 96 -18.48 10.91 -6.38
CA ARG A 96 -19.43 10.63 -7.47
C ARG A 96 -20.14 9.29 -7.30
N ILE A 97 -19.44 8.24 -6.86
CA ILE A 97 -20.06 6.93 -6.63
C ILE A 97 -20.90 6.94 -5.34
N MET A 98 -20.47 7.68 -4.31
CA MET A 98 -21.23 7.83 -3.06
C MET A 98 -22.48 8.72 -3.18
N GLY A 99 -22.39 9.78 -3.99
CA GLY A 99 -23.43 10.81 -4.18
C GLY A 99 -24.58 10.40 -5.10
N GLY A 100 -24.48 9.24 -5.75
CA GLY A 100 -25.58 8.62 -6.48
C GLY A 100 -26.61 8.03 -5.52
N ARG A 101 -27.50 8.88 -5.00
CA ARG A 101 -28.78 8.49 -4.38
C ARG A 101 -29.94 9.04 -5.18
#